data_AF-A0A7Z0SZD0-F1
#
_entry.id   AF-A0A7Z0SZD0-F1
#
_cell.length_a   1.000
_cell.length_b   1.000
_cell.length_c   1.000
_cell.angle_alpha   90.00
_cell.angle_beta   90.00
_cell.angle_gamma   90.00
#
_symmetry.space_group_name_H-M   'P 1'
#
loop_
_entity.id
_entity.type
_entity.pdbx_description
1 polymer ?
#
loop_
_entity_poly.entity_id
_entity_poly.type
_entity_poly.pdbx_seq_one_letter_code
_entity_poly.pdbx_strand_id
1 'polypeptide(L)'
;MSIDTPVAHHPGRPLRLPAGAVLSPTPRASRPVGAATAPAVIARWRQACSTAAGTDPDGICGSPDRCDAARACLAEPDIPRRVASVSRAVQRMRRHLADPHCLTDHAQAGMLSPFHFHRVFRMVTAATPGRFLAALRIAEAQRLLIRSSMRVTDIAASVGYASLSSFTNQFTRLVGFNPRAFRSLVDAAGDTPVGVVGRRLVQPVRPGRPALTVTVSGAAGSVLFTGLFNGGIPQGSPAAGAVTVDADVVSVPVPGPGSYELLSVGFDPQSPIAEVLADPQGRRRRVAALPDPVRIAAGGPAGAYHLRLRRPQLTDPPIVVALPLLGVLATRSPRHR
;
A
#
# COMPACT_ATOMS: atom_id res chain seq x y z
N MET A 1 -17.65 22.67 71.70
CA MET A 1 -17.49 21.37 72.38
C MET A 1 -16.76 20.47 71.38
N SER A 2 -15.43 20.46 71.28
CA SER A 2 -14.41 20.08 72.30
C SER A 2 -14.88 18.82 73.01
N ILE A 3 -14.18 17.68 72.90
CA ILE A 3 -12.89 17.34 73.54
C ILE A 3 -12.36 16.08 72.81
N ASP A 4 -11.21 16.11 72.14
CA ASP A 4 -9.84 15.79 72.62
C ASP A 4 -9.66 14.49 73.46
N THR A 5 -8.99 13.49 72.85
CA THR A 5 -7.78 12.70 73.28
C THR A 5 -7.39 12.68 74.79
N PRO A 6 -6.73 11.64 75.41
CA PRO A 6 -5.53 10.94 74.87
C PRO A 6 -5.03 9.54 75.44
N VAL A 7 -4.01 8.96 74.75
CA VAL A 7 -2.75 8.28 75.24
C VAL A 7 -2.83 6.90 75.98
N ALA A 8 -1.95 5.88 75.87
CA ALA A 8 -0.49 5.70 75.56
C ALA A 8 -0.18 4.30 74.93
N HIS A 9 0.78 4.11 74.00
CA HIS A 9 2.19 3.64 74.16
C HIS A 9 2.41 2.49 75.18
N HIS A 10 3.10 1.36 74.94
CA HIS A 10 4.31 0.96 74.16
C HIS A 10 4.45 -0.60 74.26
N PRO A 11 5.55 -1.29 73.87
CA PRO A 11 6.21 -1.47 72.57
C PRO A 11 6.34 -2.98 72.16
N GLY A 12 6.50 -3.29 70.87
CA GLY A 12 6.63 -4.68 70.40
C GLY A 12 7.36 -4.83 69.06
N ARG A 13 8.69 -4.64 69.13
CA ARG A 13 9.80 -5.17 68.30
C ARG A 13 9.63 -5.32 66.75
N PRO A 14 10.58 -4.78 65.96
CA PRO A 14 10.51 -4.75 64.50
C PRO A 14 10.90 -6.08 63.83
N LEU A 15 10.16 -6.48 62.80
CA LEU A 15 10.56 -7.54 61.87
C LEU A 15 11.68 -7.00 60.97
N ARG A 16 12.89 -7.58 61.10
CA ARG A 16 14.03 -7.30 60.22
C ARG A 16 13.75 -7.85 58.81
N LEU A 17 13.75 -6.96 57.82
CA LEU A 17 13.93 -7.31 56.40
C LEU A 17 15.43 -7.49 56.11
N PRO A 18 15.85 -8.52 55.35
CA PRO A 18 17.23 -8.60 54.90
C PRO A 18 17.51 -7.54 53.82
N ALA A 19 18.46 -6.67 54.12
CA ALA A 19 19.09 -5.78 53.15
C ALA A 19 20.11 -6.57 52.32
N GLY A 20 20.10 -6.38 51.00
CA GLY A 20 21.19 -6.83 50.13
C GLY A 20 20.76 -7.48 48.83
N ALA A 21 20.08 -6.75 47.94
CA ALA A 21 20.10 -7.04 46.52
C ALA A 21 19.90 -5.74 45.75
N VAL A 22 21.02 -5.09 45.42
CA VAL A 22 21.08 -4.03 44.42
C VAL A 22 20.64 -4.67 43.09
N LEU A 23 19.40 -4.39 42.68
CA LEU A 23 18.91 -4.71 41.34
C LEU A 23 19.57 -3.74 40.35
N SER A 24 20.72 -4.15 39.83
CA SER A 24 21.27 -3.58 38.59
C SER A 24 20.22 -3.71 37.47
N PRO A 25 20.01 -2.68 36.64
CA PRO A 25 19.14 -2.80 35.49
C PRO A 25 19.78 -3.77 34.48
N THR A 26 19.25 -4.99 34.39
CA THR A 26 19.56 -5.90 33.30
C THR A 26 19.13 -5.26 31.98
N PRO A 27 20.04 -5.11 30.99
CA PRO A 27 19.65 -4.69 29.67
C PRO A 27 18.81 -5.82 29.04
N ARG A 28 17.59 -5.49 28.60
CA ARG A 28 16.79 -6.34 27.72
C ARG A 28 17.55 -6.53 26.40
N ALA A 29 18.37 -7.57 26.34
CA ALA A 29 18.95 -8.06 25.10
C ALA A 29 17.84 -8.77 24.31
N SER A 30 17.07 -8.01 23.53
CA SER A 30 16.36 -8.57 22.39
C SER A 30 17.42 -8.99 21.37
N ARG A 31 17.66 -10.30 21.25
CA ARG A 31 18.48 -10.87 20.15
C ARG A 31 17.91 -10.38 18.81
N PRO A 32 18.69 -9.71 17.95
CA PRO A 32 18.26 -9.48 16.58
C PRO A 32 18.18 -10.83 15.88
N VAL A 33 17.02 -11.13 15.29
CA VAL A 33 16.91 -12.16 14.25
C VAL A 33 17.90 -11.75 13.17
N GLY A 34 18.89 -12.60 12.90
CA GLY A 34 20.02 -12.29 12.02
C GLY A 34 19.57 -11.84 10.64
N ALA A 35 19.46 -10.53 10.45
CA ALA A 35 19.30 -9.92 9.15
C ALA A 35 20.66 -9.99 8.44
N ALA A 36 20.72 -10.70 7.32
CA ALA A 36 21.90 -10.68 6.46
C ALA A 36 22.26 -9.22 6.13
N THR A 37 23.53 -8.85 6.32
CA THR A 37 24.02 -7.50 6.02
C THR A 37 23.88 -7.20 4.53
N ALA A 38 23.46 -5.97 4.18
CA ALA A 38 23.20 -5.51 2.81
C ALA A 38 24.24 -5.93 1.74
N PRO A 39 25.57 -5.98 2.01
CA PRO A 39 26.56 -6.43 1.03
C PRO A 39 26.41 -7.92 0.62
N ALA A 40 25.98 -8.79 1.52
CA ALA A 40 25.82 -10.23 1.26
C ALA A 40 24.61 -10.53 0.36
N VAL A 41 23.53 -9.74 0.51
CA VAL A 41 22.33 -9.83 -0.33
C VAL A 41 22.61 -9.32 -1.75
N ILE A 42 23.41 -8.25 -1.88
CA ILE A 42 23.83 -7.67 -3.16
C ILE A 42 24.79 -8.61 -3.93
N ALA A 43 25.66 -9.34 -3.23
CA ALA A 43 26.54 -10.34 -3.86
C ALA A 43 25.73 -11.51 -4.44
N ARG A 44 24.73 -12.02 -3.70
CA ARG A 44 23.80 -13.06 -4.17
C ARG A 44 22.95 -12.59 -5.36
N TRP A 45 22.60 -11.30 -5.39
CA TRP A 45 21.86 -10.67 -6.49
C TRP A 45 22.63 -10.69 -7.82
N ARG A 46 23.92 -10.35 -7.83
CA ARG A 46 24.74 -10.33 -9.07
C ARG A 46 24.95 -11.71 -9.66
N GLN A 47 25.16 -12.72 -8.82
CA GLN A 47 25.44 -14.10 -9.24
C GLN A 47 24.22 -14.83 -9.79
N ALA A 48 23.02 -14.54 -9.27
CA ALA A 48 21.76 -15.16 -9.74
C ALA A 48 21.22 -14.54 -11.04
N CYS A 49 21.53 -13.26 -11.32
CA CYS A 49 21.06 -12.57 -12.53
C CYS A 49 21.98 -12.76 -13.74
N SER A 50 23.28 -13.03 -13.54
CA SER A 50 24.26 -13.13 -14.63
C SER A 50 24.17 -14.39 -15.50
N THR A 51 23.45 -15.43 -15.05
CA THR A 51 23.29 -16.70 -15.79
C THR A 51 22.03 -16.78 -16.65
N ALA A 52 21.19 -15.73 -16.68
CA ALA A 52 19.89 -15.74 -17.39
C ALA A 52 19.77 -14.71 -18.52
N ALA A 53 20.84 -14.02 -18.89
CA ALA A 53 20.82 -12.95 -19.87
C ALA A 53 20.83 -13.50 -21.32
N GLY A 54 19.64 -13.65 -21.91
CA GLY A 54 19.43 -13.43 -23.34
C GLY A 54 18.92 -12.00 -23.52
N THR A 55 19.71 -11.17 -24.19
CA THR A 55 19.54 -9.71 -24.36
C THR A 55 18.45 -9.30 -25.35
N ASP A 56 17.73 -8.23 -25.02
CA ASP A 56 17.33 -7.17 -25.96
C ASP A 56 17.62 -5.80 -25.28
N PRO A 57 18.41 -4.89 -25.87
CA PRO A 57 18.97 -3.73 -25.16
C PRO A 57 17.99 -2.56 -24.95
N ASP A 58 16.89 -2.45 -25.69
CA ASP A 58 16.09 -1.21 -25.70
C ASP A 58 14.69 -1.30 -25.07
N GLY A 59 14.24 -2.47 -24.61
CA GLY A 59 13.15 -2.59 -23.62
C GLY A 59 11.82 -1.88 -23.91
N ILE A 60 11.55 -1.46 -25.15
CA ILE A 60 10.33 -0.76 -25.56
C ILE A 60 9.84 -1.40 -26.86
N CYS A 61 9.08 -2.50 -26.74
CA CYS A 61 8.13 -2.85 -27.80
C CYS A 61 6.82 -2.10 -27.52
N GLY A 62 6.43 -1.25 -28.47
CA GLY A 62 5.33 -0.30 -28.34
C GLY A 62 3.98 -0.97 -28.04
N SER A 63 3.20 -0.34 -27.17
CA SER A 63 1.75 -0.49 -26.96
C SER A 63 1.18 -1.93 -27.09
N PRO A 64 0.84 -2.59 -25.96
CA PRO A 64 0.32 -3.96 -25.91
C PRO A 64 -0.99 -4.24 -26.67
N ASP A 65 -1.66 -3.21 -27.17
CA ASP A 65 -3.01 -3.29 -27.75
C ASP A 65 -3.02 -3.75 -29.22
N ARG A 66 -1.86 -3.90 -29.86
CA ARG A 66 -1.73 -4.10 -31.33
C ARG A 66 -1.17 -5.45 -31.78
N CYS A 67 -0.98 -6.42 -30.89
CA CYS A 67 -0.45 -7.73 -31.28
C CYS A 67 -1.58 -8.76 -31.40
N ASP A 68 -1.96 -9.14 -32.62
CA ASP A 68 -3.07 -10.06 -32.89
C ASP A 68 -2.81 -11.50 -32.44
N ALA A 69 -1.55 -11.96 -32.51
CA ALA A 69 -1.13 -13.23 -31.88
C ALA A 69 -1.39 -13.25 -30.37
N ALA A 70 -1.35 -12.07 -29.77
CA ALA A 70 -1.59 -11.88 -28.38
C ALA A 70 -3.07 -12.09 -28.05
N ARG A 71 -4.03 -11.59 -28.85
CA ARG A 71 -5.47 -11.85 -28.65
C ARG A 71 -5.83 -13.33 -28.86
N ALA A 72 -5.22 -14.00 -29.83
CA ALA A 72 -5.44 -15.42 -30.10
C ALA A 72 -5.03 -16.34 -28.92
N CYS A 73 -3.86 -16.11 -28.29
CA CYS A 73 -3.47 -16.86 -27.08
C CYS A 73 -4.33 -16.58 -25.83
N LEU A 74 -5.14 -15.51 -25.83
CA LEU A 74 -6.04 -15.16 -24.72
C LEU A 74 -7.41 -15.80 -24.81
N ALA A 75 -7.77 -16.34 -25.98
CA ALA A 75 -9.05 -17.00 -26.21
C ALA A 75 -9.11 -18.45 -25.66
N GLU A 76 -8.05 -18.94 -25.03
CA GLU A 76 -7.97 -20.32 -24.50
C GLU A 76 -8.65 -20.52 -23.13
N PRO A 77 -9.25 -21.70 -22.88
CA PRO A 77 -10.13 -22.00 -21.74
C PRO A 77 -9.46 -22.14 -20.35
N ASP A 78 -8.18 -21.74 -20.17
CA ASP A 78 -7.39 -22.05 -18.96
C ASP A 78 -7.15 -20.85 -17.99
N ILE A 79 -8.13 -19.96 -17.88
CA ILE A 79 -8.08 -18.79 -16.97
C ILE A 79 -7.78 -19.20 -15.51
N PRO A 80 -8.39 -20.27 -14.94
CA PRO A 80 -8.11 -20.66 -13.56
C PRO A 80 -6.66 -21.03 -13.29
N ARG A 81 -5.99 -21.77 -14.19
CA ARG A 81 -4.57 -22.12 -14.00
C ARG A 81 -3.66 -20.90 -14.14
N ARG A 82 -3.99 -19.97 -15.05
CA ARG A 82 -3.27 -18.69 -15.19
C ARG A 82 -3.34 -17.85 -13.91
N VAL A 83 -4.53 -17.73 -13.30
CA VAL A 83 -4.70 -17.04 -12.01
C VAL A 83 -3.96 -17.76 -10.88
N ALA A 84 -3.99 -19.10 -10.85
CA ALA A 84 -3.25 -19.89 -9.86
C ALA A 84 -1.73 -19.71 -9.98
N SER A 85 -1.21 -19.66 -11.20
CA SER A 85 0.21 -19.40 -11.50
C SER A 85 0.65 -18.02 -10.96
N VAL A 86 -0.11 -16.97 -11.28
CA VAL A 86 0.15 -15.61 -10.77
C VAL A 86 0.05 -15.57 -9.25
N SER A 87 -0.95 -16.24 -8.67
CA SER A 87 -1.14 -16.31 -7.22
C SER A 87 0.07 -16.94 -6.52
N ARG A 88 0.63 -18.05 -7.05
CA ARG A 88 1.86 -18.66 -6.50
C ARG A 88 3.04 -17.69 -6.56
N ALA A 89 3.21 -16.98 -7.67
CA ALA A 89 4.27 -15.99 -7.79
C ALA A 89 4.11 -14.85 -6.77
N VAL A 90 2.90 -14.32 -6.59
CA VAL A 90 2.61 -13.26 -5.60
C VAL A 90 2.83 -13.75 -4.17
N GLN A 91 2.45 -14.98 -3.83
CA GLN A 91 2.74 -15.55 -2.50
C GLN A 91 4.25 -15.63 -2.25
N ARG A 92 5.03 -16.05 -3.24
CA ARG A 92 6.49 -16.06 -3.16
C ARG A 92 7.04 -14.66 -2.96
N MET A 93 6.58 -13.67 -3.73
CA MET A 93 6.96 -12.26 -3.55
C MET A 93 6.67 -11.75 -2.14
N ARG A 94 5.48 -12.04 -1.59
CA ARG A 94 5.09 -11.62 -0.24
C ARG A 94 5.93 -12.26 0.87
N ARG A 95 6.31 -13.53 0.74
CA ARG A 95 7.13 -14.23 1.72
C ARG A 95 8.60 -13.79 1.70
N HIS A 96 9.07 -13.32 0.54
CA HIS A 96 10.48 -13.12 0.26
C HIS A 96 10.79 -11.71 -0.27
N LEU A 97 10.14 -10.68 0.28
CA LEU A 97 10.23 -9.31 -0.25
C LEU A 97 11.67 -8.80 -0.45
N ALA A 98 12.56 -9.14 0.48
CA ALA A 98 13.96 -8.72 0.46
C ALA A 98 14.83 -9.53 -0.51
N ASP A 99 14.38 -10.69 -0.94
CA ASP A 99 15.17 -11.59 -1.76
C ASP A 99 15.27 -11.05 -3.20
N PRO A 100 16.34 -11.43 -3.93
CA PRO A 100 16.38 -11.25 -5.36
C PRO A 100 15.19 -11.93 -6.03
N HIS A 101 14.51 -11.20 -6.90
CA HIS A 101 13.39 -11.70 -7.68
C HIS A 101 13.78 -11.72 -9.16
N CYS A 102 13.99 -12.92 -9.71
CA CYS A 102 14.17 -13.10 -11.14
C CYS A 102 12.80 -13.42 -11.78
N LEU A 103 12.49 -12.78 -12.91
CA LEU A 103 11.27 -13.05 -13.66
C LEU A 103 11.18 -14.53 -14.08
N THR A 104 12.33 -15.14 -14.40
CA THR A 104 12.45 -16.54 -14.78
C THR A 104 12.03 -17.48 -13.64
N ASP A 105 12.41 -17.19 -12.40
CA ASP A 105 12.01 -17.99 -11.23
C ASP A 105 10.49 -18.00 -11.02
N HIS A 106 9.85 -16.86 -11.28
CA HIS A 106 8.40 -16.72 -11.19
C HIS A 106 7.68 -17.42 -12.34
N ALA A 107 8.25 -17.35 -13.55
CA ALA A 107 7.70 -18.00 -14.73
C ALA A 107 7.79 -19.53 -14.63
N GLN A 108 8.92 -20.07 -14.14
CA GLN A 108 9.09 -21.52 -13.89
C GLN A 108 8.10 -22.05 -12.84
N ALA A 109 7.87 -21.32 -11.74
CA ALA A 109 6.84 -21.68 -10.76
C ALA A 109 5.41 -21.71 -11.34
N GLY A 110 5.23 -21.08 -12.50
CA GLY A 110 4.01 -21.04 -13.28
C GLY A 110 3.93 -22.04 -14.43
N MET A 111 5.02 -22.77 -14.73
CA MET A 111 5.19 -23.57 -15.96
C MET A 111 4.98 -22.74 -17.24
N LEU A 112 5.39 -21.47 -17.23
CA LEU A 112 5.26 -20.54 -18.35
C LEU A 112 6.65 -20.05 -18.79
N SER A 113 6.78 -19.66 -20.06
CA SER A 113 7.94 -18.86 -20.49
C SER A 113 7.93 -17.49 -19.79
N PRO A 114 9.08 -16.84 -19.56
CA PRO A 114 9.15 -15.53 -18.91
C PRO A 114 8.29 -14.46 -19.59
N PHE A 115 8.28 -14.45 -20.93
CA PHE A 115 7.49 -13.53 -21.73
C PHE A 115 5.98 -13.76 -21.53
N HIS A 116 5.54 -15.02 -21.62
CA HIS A 116 4.13 -15.35 -21.42
C HIS A 116 3.68 -15.08 -19.98
N PHE A 117 4.51 -15.41 -18.98
CA PHE A 117 4.24 -15.12 -17.58
C PHE A 117 4.09 -13.61 -17.33
N HIS A 118 4.99 -12.77 -17.85
CA HIS A 118 4.90 -11.32 -17.69
C HIS A 118 3.55 -10.77 -18.17
N ARG A 119 3.08 -11.27 -19.31
CA ARG A 119 1.81 -10.88 -19.90
C ARG A 119 0.61 -11.37 -19.09
N VAL A 120 0.61 -12.65 -18.70
CA VAL A 120 -0.44 -13.23 -17.83
C VAL A 120 -0.51 -12.48 -16.51
N PHE A 121 0.64 -12.17 -15.90
CA PHE A 121 0.71 -11.40 -14.67
C PHE A 121 0.06 -10.02 -14.82
N ARG A 122 0.37 -9.31 -15.91
CA ARG A 122 -0.24 -7.99 -16.17
C ARG A 122 -1.74 -8.04 -16.36
N MET A 123 -2.27 -9.05 -17.04
CA MET A 123 -3.72 -9.18 -17.18
C MET A 123 -4.40 -9.50 -15.86
N VAL A 124 -3.81 -10.39 -15.04
CA VAL A 124 -4.42 -10.82 -13.78
C VAL A 124 -4.32 -9.74 -12.70
N THR A 125 -3.25 -8.92 -12.70
CA THR A 125 -2.96 -7.95 -11.63
C THR A 125 -3.05 -6.49 -12.05
N ALA A 126 -3.34 -6.23 -13.33
CA ALA A 126 -3.25 -4.92 -13.98
C ALA A 126 -1.84 -4.26 -13.90
N ALA A 127 -0.82 -5.02 -13.50
CA ALA A 127 0.52 -4.53 -13.19
C ALA A 127 1.63 -5.42 -13.72
N THR A 128 2.81 -4.88 -14.01
CA THR A 128 3.98 -5.74 -14.29
C THR A 128 4.50 -6.37 -12.99
N PRO A 129 5.14 -7.57 -13.04
CA PRO A 129 5.70 -8.23 -11.86
C PRO A 129 6.61 -7.32 -11.02
N GLY A 130 7.50 -6.56 -11.67
CA GLY A 130 8.41 -5.63 -10.98
C GLY A 130 7.68 -4.47 -10.28
N ARG A 131 6.65 -3.90 -10.92
CA ARG A 131 5.83 -2.84 -10.31
C ARG A 131 5.03 -3.37 -9.12
N PHE A 132 4.50 -4.59 -9.24
CA PHE A 132 3.77 -5.25 -8.17
C PHE A 132 4.66 -5.52 -6.95
N LEU A 133 5.85 -6.09 -7.17
CA LEU A 133 6.84 -6.31 -6.11
C LEU A 133 7.24 -5.00 -5.43
N ALA A 134 7.50 -3.95 -6.21
CA ALA A 134 7.84 -2.65 -5.64
C ALA A 134 6.71 -2.10 -4.76
N ALA A 135 5.45 -2.26 -5.17
CA ALA A 135 4.31 -1.85 -4.37
C ALA A 135 4.18 -2.69 -3.07
N LEU A 136 4.43 -4.02 -3.13
CA LEU A 136 4.48 -4.85 -1.92
C LEU A 136 5.57 -4.40 -0.95
N ARG A 137 6.77 -4.10 -1.45
CA ARG A 137 7.89 -3.60 -0.64
C ARG A 137 7.57 -2.28 0.05
N ILE A 138 6.94 -1.35 -0.68
CA ILE A 138 6.51 -0.06 -0.10
C ILE A 138 5.38 -0.23 0.91
N ALA A 139 4.41 -1.10 0.66
CA ALA A 139 3.34 -1.39 1.63
C ALA A 139 3.92 -1.94 2.94
N GLU A 140 4.91 -2.82 2.87
CA GLU A 140 5.60 -3.32 4.05
C GLU A 140 6.46 -2.24 4.72
N ALA A 141 7.12 -1.38 3.94
CA ALA A 141 7.86 -0.24 4.48
C ALA A 141 6.94 0.74 5.22
N GLN A 142 5.72 1.01 4.72
CA GLN A 142 4.72 1.82 5.44
C GLN A 142 4.39 1.17 6.79
N ARG A 143 4.10 -0.14 6.81
CA ARG A 143 3.85 -0.86 8.06
C ARG A 143 5.01 -0.73 9.04
N LEU A 144 6.26 -0.91 8.58
CA LEU A 144 7.45 -0.78 9.42
C LEU A 144 7.67 0.64 9.92
N LEU A 145 7.42 1.66 9.08
CA LEU A 145 7.52 3.07 9.48
C LEU A 145 6.53 3.44 10.59
N ILE A 146 5.35 2.81 10.60
CA ILE A 146 4.27 3.04 11.58
C ILE A 146 4.44 2.19 12.84
N ARG A 147 4.85 0.92 12.71
CA ARG A 147 4.83 -0.07 13.79
C ARG A 147 6.19 -0.27 14.47
N SER A 148 7.23 0.43 14.03
CA SER A 148 8.57 0.27 14.58
C SER A 148 9.33 1.59 14.62
N SER A 149 10.36 1.63 15.47
CA SER A 149 11.32 2.74 15.58
C SER A 149 12.55 2.56 14.66
N MET A 150 12.52 1.61 13.72
CA MET A 150 13.65 1.31 12.82
C MET A 150 14.09 2.57 12.04
N ARG A 151 15.40 2.69 11.78
CA ARG A 151 15.90 3.77 10.92
C ARG A 151 15.43 3.55 9.49
N VAL A 152 15.23 4.63 8.75
CA VAL A 152 14.76 4.55 7.34
C VAL A 152 15.73 3.74 6.47
N THR A 153 17.03 3.81 6.76
CA THR A 153 18.07 2.98 6.13
C THR A 153 17.84 1.49 6.34
N ASP A 154 17.51 1.10 7.58
CA ASP A 154 17.34 -0.30 7.95
C ASP A 154 16.04 -0.86 7.35
N ILE A 155 14.99 -0.04 7.30
CA ILE A 155 13.73 -0.36 6.62
C ILE A 155 13.96 -0.55 5.12
N ALA A 156 14.73 0.34 4.48
CA ALA A 156 15.05 0.22 3.06
C ALA A 156 15.76 -1.12 2.76
N ALA A 157 16.74 -1.49 3.58
CA ALA A 157 17.43 -2.77 3.43
C ALA A 157 16.50 -3.96 3.70
N SER A 158 15.69 -3.91 4.77
CA SER A 158 14.79 -5.02 5.15
C SER A 158 13.69 -5.30 4.14
N VAL A 159 13.30 -4.31 3.33
CA VAL A 159 12.33 -4.47 2.24
C VAL A 159 12.98 -4.66 0.86
N GLY A 160 14.31 -4.88 0.80
CA GLY A 160 14.99 -5.30 -0.43
C GLY A 160 15.48 -4.18 -1.34
N TYR A 161 15.72 -2.97 -0.83
CA TYR A 161 16.39 -1.91 -1.57
C TYR A 161 17.89 -1.86 -1.26
N ALA A 162 18.71 -1.84 -2.31
CA ALA A 162 20.17 -1.77 -2.19
C ALA A 162 20.70 -0.39 -1.75
N SER A 163 19.92 0.67 -1.95
CA SER A 163 20.30 2.02 -1.54
C SER A 163 19.12 2.79 -0.95
N LEU A 164 19.42 3.67 0.02
CA LEU A 164 18.45 4.56 0.63
C LEU A 164 17.83 5.53 -0.40
N SER A 165 18.63 6.01 -1.35
CA SER A 165 18.17 6.96 -2.38
C SER A 165 17.13 6.32 -3.29
N SER A 166 17.39 5.10 -3.79
CA SER A 166 16.42 4.35 -4.61
C SER A 166 15.12 4.08 -3.84
N PHE A 167 15.23 3.68 -2.57
CA PHE A 167 14.06 3.50 -1.71
C PHE A 167 13.27 4.79 -1.53
N THR A 168 13.93 5.89 -1.16
CA THR A 168 13.28 7.16 -0.85
C THR A 168 12.56 7.73 -2.07
N ASN A 169 13.18 7.68 -3.25
CA ASN A 169 12.55 8.10 -4.50
C ASN A 169 11.31 7.27 -4.81
N GLN A 170 11.43 5.94 -4.71
CA GLN A 170 10.32 5.03 -4.99
C GLN A 170 9.19 5.18 -3.96
N PHE A 171 9.51 5.28 -2.67
CA PHE A 171 8.54 5.49 -1.60
C PHE A 171 7.79 6.81 -1.83
N THR A 172 8.51 7.91 -2.06
CA THR A 172 7.90 9.23 -2.29
C THR A 172 6.98 9.21 -3.51
N ARG A 173 7.43 8.59 -4.62
CA ARG A 173 6.64 8.48 -5.84
C ARG A 173 5.35 7.67 -5.66
N LEU A 174 5.39 6.60 -4.87
CA LEU A 174 4.24 5.70 -4.68
C LEU A 174 3.28 6.20 -3.60
N VAL A 175 3.82 6.74 -2.50
CA VAL A 175 3.05 7.14 -1.30
C VAL A 175 2.60 8.61 -1.36
N GLY A 176 3.38 9.47 -2.04
CA GLY A 176 3.19 10.91 -2.13
C GLY A 176 3.97 11.73 -1.10
N PHE A 177 4.59 11.08 -0.11
CA PHE A 177 5.41 11.73 0.92
C PHE A 177 6.73 10.98 1.06
N ASN A 178 7.82 11.68 1.40
CA ASN A 178 9.06 10.99 1.75
C ASN A 178 8.89 10.21 3.08
N PRO A 179 9.72 9.17 3.34
CA PRO A 179 9.54 8.27 4.49
C PRO A 179 9.52 8.98 5.85
N ARG A 180 10.32 10.03 6.03
CA ARG A 180 10.38 10.78 7.30
C ARG A 180 9.11 11.61 7.49
N ALA A 181 8.71 12.37 6.47
CA ALA A 181 7.47 13.15 6.50
C ALA A 181 6.24 12.25 6.70
N PHE A 182 6.21 11.09 6.04
CA PHE A 182 5.17 10.09 6.24
C PHE A 182 5.07 9.65 7.71
N ARG A 183 6.20 9.28 8.34
CA ARG A 183 6.22 8.91 9.76
C ARG A 183 5.70 10.03 10.64
N SER A 184 6.21 11.26 10.49
CA SER A 184 5.77 12.40 11.30
C SER A 184 4.27 12.70 11.16
N LEU A 185 3.70 12.56 9.95
CA LEU A 185 2.27 12.75 9.72
C LEU A 185 1.43 11.66 10.39
N VAL A 186 1.90 10.40 10.37
CA VAL A 186 1.23 9.31 11.09
C VAL A 186 1.35 9.52 12.60
N ASP A 187 2.52 9.89 13.12
CA ASP A 187 2.69 10.12 14.57
C ASP A 187 1.76 11.23 15.06
N ALA A 188 1.53 12.26 14.24
CA ALA A 188 0.66 13.39 14.60
C ALA A 188 -0.85 13.08 14.52
N ALA A 189 -1.27 12.12 13.70
CA ALA A 189 -2.69 11.98 13.34
C ALA A 189 -3.16 10.54 13.11
N GLY A 190 -2.33 9.54 13.34
CA GLY A 190 -2.58 8.14 13.06
C GLY A 190 -3.81 7.57 13.78
N ASP A 191 -4.11 8.10 14.97
CA ASP A 191 -5.28 7.73 15.78
C ASP A 191 -6.58 8.39 15.30
N THR A 192 -6.50 9.34 14.35
CA THR A 192 -7.68 9.98 13.79
C THR A 192 -8.50 8.96 12.99
N PRO A 193 -9.82 8.84 13.23
CA PRO A 193 -10.66 7.96 12.42
C PRO A 193 -10.76 8.45 10.97
N VAL A 194 -10.75 7.51 10.01
CA VAL A 194 -10.82 7.82 8.58
C VAL A 194 -12.07 8.63 8.22
N GLY A 195 -13.19 8.43 8.92
CA GLY A 195 -14.43 9.21 8.76
C GLY A 195 -14.26 10.71 8.98
N VAL A 196 -13.42 11.11 9.94
CA VAL A 196 -13.16 12.52 10.24
C VAL A 196 -12.43 13.20 9.08
N VAL A 197 -11.43 12.52 8.51
CA VAL A 197 -10.68 13.01 7.35
C VAL A 197 -11.55 12.95 6.08
N GLY A 198 -12.30 11.88 5.90
CA GLY A 198 -13.21 11.69 4.77
C GLY A 198 -14.17 12.87 4.64
N ARG A 199 -14.86 13.24 5.72
CA ARG A 199 -15.80 14.39 5.74
C ARG A 199 -15.15 15.73 5.36
N ARG A 200 -13.87 15.92 5.68
CA ARG A 200 -13.12 17.14 5.30
C ARG A 200 -12.70 17.15 3.83
N LEU A 201 -12.61 15.98 3.20
CA LEU A 201 -12.22 15.81 1.80
C LEU A 201 -13.38 15.78 0.83
N VAL A 202 -14.61 15.57 1.33
CA VAL A 202 -15.81 15.65 0.51
C VAL A 202 -15.84 17.03 -0.12
N GLN A 203 -15.68 17.08 -1.45
CA GLN A 203 -15.84 18.30 -2.22
C GLN A 203 -17.28 18.37 -2.73
N PRO A 204 -17.95 19.53 -2.64
CA PRO A 204 -19.25 19.70 -3.26
C PRO A 204 -19.14 19.54 -4.78
N VAL A 205 -20.10 18.84 -5.37
CA VAL A 205 -20.20 18.68 -6.83
C VAL A 205 -20.41 20.06 -7.44
N ARG A 206 -19.49 20.49 -8.30
CA ARG A 206 -19.60 21.78 -9.00
C ARG A 206 -20.52 21.63 -10.21
N PRO A 207 -21.64 22.36 -10.29
CA PRO A 207 -22.52 22.33 -11.45
C PRO A 207 -21.77 22.70 -12.73
N GLY A 208 -22.09 22.05 -13.85
CA GLY A 208 -21.55 22.38 -15.16
C GLY A 208 -20.12 21.91 -15.46
N ARG A 209 -19.42 21.25 -14.52
CA ARG A 209 -18.16 20.55 -14.82
C ARG A 209 -18.44 19.10 -15.23
N PRO A 210 -17.83 18.59 -16.31
CA PRO A 210 -18.00 17.19 -16.70
C PRO A 210 -17.44 16.26 -15.62
N ALA A 211 -18.25 15.29 -15.22
CA ALA A 211 -17.92 14.28 -14.22
C ALA A 211 -18.51 12.93 -14.62
N LEU A 212 -17.84 11.85 -14.20
CA LEU A 212 -18.36 10.49 -14.29
C LEU A 212 -19.25 10.22 -13.09
N THR A 213 -20.38 9.55 -13.32
CA THR A 213 -21.23 9.05 -12.23
C THR A 213 -20.85 7.60 -11.94
N VAL A 214 -20.37 7.33 -10.73
CA VAL A 214 -19.94 5.99 -10.33
C VAL A 214 -20.80 5.51 -9.17
N THR A 215 -21.64 4.50 -9.41
CA THR A 215 -22.40 3.82 -8.35
C THR A 215 -21.58 2.66 -7.80
N VAL A 216 -21.39 2.63 -6.48
CA VAL A 216 -20.54 1.68 -5.77
C VAL A 216 -21.39 0.84 -4.82
N SER A 217 -21.74 -0.37 -5.24
CA SER A 217 -22.50 -1.31 -4.41
C SER A 217 -21.66 -1.82 -3.24
N GLY A 218 -22.30 -1.99 -2.08
CA GLY A 218 -21.66 -2.41 -0.83
C GLY A 218 -20.92 -1.29 -0.09
N ALA A 219 -21.15 -0.04 -0.48
CA ALA A 219 -20.53 1.16 0.11
C ALA A 219 -21.20 1.69 1.38
N ALA A 220 -22.40 1.21 1.74
CA ALA A 220 -23.13 1.67 2.91
C ALA A 220 -22.23 1.74 4.16
N GLY A 221 -22.30 2.86 4.88
CA GLY A 221 -21.51 3.10 6.08
C GLY A 221 -19.99 3.21 5.86
N SER A 222 -19.51 3.44 4.63
CA SER A 222 -18.06 3.57 4.35
C SER A 222 -17.64 4.99 3.99
N VAL A 223 -16.35 5.27 4.18
CA VAL A 223 -15.68 6.35 3.45
C VAL A 223 -15.16 5.78 2.14
N LEU A 224 -15.64 6.30 1.01
CA LEU A 224 -15.16 5.92 -0.31
C LEU A 224 -14.13 6.91 -0.83
N PHE A 225 -13.06 6.36 -1.41
CA PHE A 225 -12.12 7.08 -2.25
C PHE A 225 -12.19 6.48 -3.64
N THR A 226 -12.71 7.23 -4.60
CA THR A 226 -12.84 6.79 -5.99
C THR A 226 -11.96 7.66 -6.87
N GLY A 227 -11.13 7.05 -7.71
CA GLY A 227 -10.16 7.77 -8.53
C GLY A 227 -9.93 7.12 -9.90
N LEU A 228 -9.51 7.97 -10.83
CA LEU A 228 -9.02 7.64 -12.16
C LEU A 228 -7.50 7.64 -12.16
N PHE A 229 -6.87 6.53 -12.56
CA PHE A 229 -5.42 6.35 -12.54
C PHE A 229 -4.88 6.09 -13.95
N ASN A 230 -3.66 6.58 -14.23
CA ASN A 230 -3.00 6.39 -15.52
C ASN A 230 -2.39 4.98 -15.72
N GLY A 231 -2.71 4.01 -14.84
CA GLY A 231 -2.25 2.63 -14.95
C GLY A 231 -2.77 1.75 -13.81
N GLY A 232 -2.72 0.43 -14.00
CA GLY A 232 -3.43 -0.54 -13.15
C GLY A 232 -2.94 -0.72 -11.71
N ILE A 233 -1.87 -0.03 -11.29
CA ILE A 233 -1.55 0.11 -9.86
C ILE A 233 -2.01 1.50 -9.43
N PRO A 234 -2.88 1.61 -8.40
CA PRO A 234 -3.17 2.89 -7.78
C PRO A 234 -1.94 3.38 -7.02
N GLN A 235 -1.10 4.15 -7.69
CA GLN A 235 0.13 4.73 -7.17
C GLN A 235 0.21 6.22 -7.48
N GLY A 236 0.78 7.01 -6.55
CA GLY A 236 0.80 8.46 -6.65
C GLY A 236 -0.59 9.11 -6.60
N SER A 237 -0.68 10.37 -7.02
CA SER A 237 -1.95 11.08 -7.14
C SER A 237 -2.77 10.53 -8.30
N PRO A 238 -4.09 10.29 -8.12
CA PRO A 238 -4.97 10.01 -9.24
C PRO A 238 -5.03 11.20 -10.20
N ALA A 239 -5.32 10.95 -11.49
CA ALA A 239 -5.55 11.99 -12.48
C ALA A 239 -6.78 12.84 -12.10
N ALA A 240 -7.80 12.19 -11.54
CA ALA A 240 -8.92 12.83 -10.86
C ALA A 240 -9.50 11.86 -9.83
N GLY A 241 -10.15 12.38 -8.79
CA GLY A 241 -10.79 11.55 -7.77
C GLY A 241 -11.75 12.34 -6.90
N ALA A 242 -12.57 11.60 -6.17
CA ALA A 242 -13.55 12.14 -5.24
C ALA A 242 -13.63 11.27 -3.99
N VAL A 243 -14.08 11.90 -2.90
CA VAL A 243 -14.31 11.25 -1.61
C VAL A 243 -15.78 11.41 -1.26
N THR A 244 -16.41 10.32 -0.83
CA THR A 244 -17.76 10.34 -0.27
C THR A 244 -17.78 9.64 1.08
N VAL A 245 -18.76 9.99 1.92
CA VAL A 245 -18.99 9.37 3.21
C VAL A 245 -20.45 8.98 3.26
N ASP A 246 -20.71 7.69 3.50
CA ASP A 246 -22.07 7.13 3.58
C ASP A 246 -22.94 7.43 2.34
N ALA A 247 -22.29 7.40 1.16
CA ALA A 247 -22.96 7.53 -0.12
C ALA A 247 -22.38 6.51 -1.10
N ASP A 248 -23.27 5.88 -1.87
CA ASP A 248 -22.95 4.87 -2.87
C ASP A 248 -22.75 5.48 -4.26
N VAL A 249 -23.24 6.69 -4.53
CA VAL A 249 -22.98 7.42 -5.77
C VAL A 249 -21.83 8.41 -5.58
N VAL A 250 -20.83 8.31 -6.45
CA VAL A 250 -19.64 9.17 -6.46
C VAL A 250 -19.55 9.92 -7.78
N SER A 251 -19.45 11.25 -7.72
CA SER A 251 -19.19 12.10 -8.88
C SER A 251 -17.69 12.33 -9.02
N VAL A 252 -17.06 11.76 -10.04
CA VAL A 252 -15.61 11.85 -10.26
C VAL A 252 -15.32 12.86 -11.37
N PRO A 253 -14.56 13.94 -11.14
CA PRO A 253 -14.24 14.91 -12.18
C PRO A 253 -13.51 14.27 -13.37
N VAL A 254 -13.76 14.76 -14.57
CA VAL A 254 -13.06 14.30 -15.78
C VAL A 254 -11.74 15.07 -15.94
N PRO A 255 -10.56 14.40 -15.96
CA PRO A 255 -9.26 15.07 -16.09
C PRO A 255 -8.93 15.53 -17.52
N GLY A 256 -9.59 14.96 -18.52
CA GLY A 256 -9.37 15.21 -19.95
C GLY A 256 -9.42 13.91 -20.76
N PRO A 257 -9.29 13.98 -22.09
CA PRO A 257 -9.31 12.79 -22.95
C PRO A 257 -8.18 11.82 -22.60
N GLY A 258 -8.46 10.52 -22.66
CA GLY A 258 -7.47 9.49 -22.30
C GLY A 258 -8.09 8.17 -21.90
N SER A 259 -7.24 7.24 -21.47
CA SER A 259 -7.62 5.92 -20.97
C SER A 259 -7.19 5.79 -19.51
N TYR A 260 -8.13 5.54 -18.61
CA TYR A 260 -7.92 5.60 -17.17
C TYR A 260 -8.48 4.38 -16.47
N GLU A 261 -7.77 3.89 -15.46
CA GLU A 261 -8.25 2.82 -14.58
C GLU A 261 -9.14 3.43 -13.50
N LEU A 262 -10.39 2.97 -13.41
CA LEU A 262 -11.34 3.41 -12.38
C LEU A 262 -11.28 2.46 -11.18
N LEU A 263 -10.87 2.98 -10.03
CA LEU A 263 -10.79 2.25 -8.77
C LEU A 263 -11.56 2.99 -7.67
N SER A 264 -12.27 2.24 -6.84
CA SER A 264 -12.83 2.70 -5.57
C SER A 264 -12.31 1.87 -4.41
N VAL A 265 -12.01 2.54 -3.30
CA VAL A 265 -11.56 1.94 -2.04
C VAL A 265 -12.49 2.41 -0.94
N GLY A 266 -13.09 1.45 -0.23
CA GLY A 266 -13.95 1.71 0.92
C GLY A 266 -13.26 1.40 2.23
N PHE A 267 -13.36 2.31 3.19
CA PHE A 267 -12.86 2.15 4.55
C PHE A 267 -13.99 2.25 5.57
N ASP A 268 -13.82 1.55 6.69
CA ASP A 268 -14.64 1.77 7.89
C ASP A 268 -14.35 3.18 8.45
N PRO A 269 -15.37 4.06 8.62
CA PRO A 269 -15.19 5.41 9.14
C PRO A 269 -14.55 5.48 10.53
N GLN A 270 -14.68 4.44 11.35
CA GLN A 270 -14.13 4.39 12.71
C GLN A 270 -12.70 3.86 12.75
N SER A 271 -12.19 3.29 11.66
CA SER A 271 -10.83 2.77 11.64
C SER A 271 -9.81 3.91 11.76
N PRO A 272 -8.80 3.79 12.64
CA PRO A 272 -7.69 4.74 12.71
C PRO A 272 -6.88 4.75 11.40
N ILE A 273 -6.39 5.92 11.00
CA ILE A 273 -5.56 6.08 9.79
C ILE A 273 -4.31 5.19 9.85
N ALA A 274 -3.61 5.13 10.99
CA ALA A 274 -2.42 4.30 11.16
C ALA A 274 -2.71 2.81 10.95
N GLU A 275 -3.86 2.33 11.43
CA GLU A 275 -4.29 0.94 11.26
C GLU A 275 -4.55 0.61 9.79
N VAL A 276 -5.20 1.52 9.06
CA VAL A 276 -5.52 1.35 7.63
C VAL A 276 -4.26 1.42 6.75
N LEU A 277 -3.32 2.31 7.08
CA LEU A 277 -2.06 2.45 6.34
C LEU A 277 -1.06 1.34 6.66
N ALA A 278 -1.07 0.80 7.89
CA ALA A 278 -0.22 -0.30 8.32
C ALA A 278 -0.83 -1.69 7.98
N ASP A 279 -1.62 -1.77 6.92
CA ASP A 279 -2.29 -2.99 6.47
C ASP A 279 -1.88 -3.36 5.04
N PRO A 280 -0.69 -3.99 4.87
CA PRO A 280 -0.18 -4.36 3.55
C PRO A 280 -1.04 -5.41 2.85
N GLN A 281 -1.87 -6.15 3.61
CA GLN A 281 -2.75 -7.18 3.07
C GLN A 281 -4.14 -6.63 2.69
N GLY A 282 -4.48 -5.42 3.11
CA GLY A 282 -5.77 -4.80 2.81
C GLY A 282 -6.97 -5.43 3.55
N ARG A 283 -6.75 -6.02 4.73
CA ARG A 283 -7.82 -6.57 5.58
C ARG A 283 -8.80 -5.51 6.11
N ARG A 284 -8.36 -4.25 6.25
CA ARG A 284 -9.11 -3.10 6.77
C ARG A 284 -9.72 -2.22 5.67
N ARG A 285 -9.77 -2.71 4.43
CA ARG A 285 -10.37 -1.99 3.30
C ARG A 285 -11.11 -2.93 2.38
N ARG A 286 -12.02 -2.37 1.60
CA ARG A 286 -12.66 -3.03 0.46
C ARG A 286 -12.25 -2.32 -0.81
N VAL A 287 -12.18 -3.04 -1.92
CA VAL A 287 -11.74 -2.51 -3.22
C VAL A 287 -12.75 -2.87 -4.31
N ALA A 288 -12.87 -2.01 -5.31
CA ALA A 288 -13.61 -2.26 -6.54
C ALA A 288 -12.90 -1.57 -7.70
N ALA A 289 -12.71 -2.28 -8.81
CA ALA A 289 -12.18 -1.72 -10.04
C ALA A 289 -12.97 -2.24 -11.24
N LEU A 290 -13.00 -1.47 -12.33
CA LEU A 290 -13.45 -2.01 -13.61
C LEU A 290 -12.38 -2.96 -14.19
N PRO A 291 -12.80 -4.02 -14.91
CA PRO A 291 -11.86 -4.91 -15.59
C PRO A 291 -11.16 -4.20 -16.76
N ASP A 292 -11.86 -3.27 -17.42
CA ASP A 292 -11.36 -2.52 -18.56
C ASP A 292 -11.20 -1.02 -18.21
N PRO A 293 -10.19 -0.34 -18.78
CA PRO A 293 -10.02 1.09 -18.60
C PRO A 293 -11.21 1.91 -19.12
N VAL A 294 -11.55 2.96 -18.38
CA VAL A 294 -12.49 4.01 -18.81
C VAL A 294 -11.83 4.86 -19.89
N ARG A 295 -12.48 4.92 -21.06
CA ARG A 295 -12.05 5.77 -22.18
C ARG A 295 -12.85 7.06 -22.18
N ILE A 296 -12.15 8.18 -22.11
CA ILE A 296 -12.71 9.53 -22.14
C ILE A 296 -12.35 10.17 -23.47
N ALA A 297 -13.36 10.54 -24.25
CA ALA A 297 -13.20 11.23 -25.53
C ALA A 297 -13.12 12.75 -25.36
N ALA A 298 -12.64 13.45 -26.41
CA ALA A 298 -12.73 14.90 -26.47
C ALA A 298 -14.19 15.32 -26.65
N GLY A 299 -14.78 15.99 -25.65
CA GLY A 299 -16.09 16.67 -25.79
C GLY A 299 -17.22 16.28 -24.82
N GLY A 300 -17.08 15.31 -23.91
CA GLY A 300 -18.17 15.03 -22.97
C GLY A 300 -17.91 13.89 -21.99
N PRO A 301 -18.63 13.81 -20.87
CA PRO A 301 -18.34 12.86 -19.80
C PRO A 301 -18.65 11.44 -20.25
N ALA A 302 -17.80 10.51 -19.84
CA ALA A 302 -17.93 9.11 -20.18
C ALA A 302 -18.92 8.42 -19.21
N GLY A 303 -20.23 8.49 -19.47
CA GLY A 303 -21.20 7.53 -18.94
C GLY A 303 -21.36 7.36 -17.41
N ALA A 304 -22.23 6.41 -17.04
CA ALA A 304 -22.41 5.93 -15.69
C ALA A 304 -21.70 4.57 -15.53
N TYR A 305 -21.02 4.38 -14.40
CA TYR A 305 -20.29 3.15 -14.10
C TYR A 305 -20.78 2.51 -12.82
N HIS A 306 -20.77 1.19 -12.79
CA HIS A 306 -21.13 0.41 -11.61
C HIS A 306 -19.91 -0.38 -11.11
N LEU A 307 -19.61 -0.21 -9.83
CA LEU A 307 -18.54 -0.91 -9.13
C LEU A 307 -19.13 -1.71 -7.96
N ARG A 308 -18.55 -2.86 -7.63
CA ARG A 308 -18.92 -3.65 -6.45
C ARG A 308 -17.74 -3.80 -5.52
N LEU A 309 -17.86 -3.27 -4.31
CA LEU A 309 -16.84 -3.47 -3.28
C LEU A 309 -16.72 -4.94 -2.90
N ARG A 310 -15.48 -5.41 -2.85
CA ARG A 310 -15.12 -6.76 -2.39
C ARG A 310 -13.90 -6.70 -1.49
N ARG A 311 -13.64 -7.80 -0.78
CA ARG A 311 -12.36 -7.97 -0.08
C ARG A 311 -11.21 -7.99 -1.09
N PRO A 312 -10.05 -7.40 -0.75
CA PRO A 312 -8.85 -7.55 -1.56
C PRO A 312 -8.46 -9.02 -1.71
N GLN A 313 -8.17 -9.39 -2.94
CA GLN A 313 -7.62 -10.68 -3.32
C GLN A 313 -6.09 -10.60 -3.34
N LEU A 314 -5.46 -11.76 -3.34
CA LEU A 314 -4.00 -11.87 -3.37
C LEU A 314 -3.38 -11.17 -4.59
N THR A 315 -4.05 -11.24 -5.74
CA THR A 315 -3.63 -10.68 -7.03
C THR A 315 -3.96 -9.20 -7.19
N ASP A 316 -4.71 -8.60 -6.25
CA ASP A 316 -4.90 -7.16 -6.26
C ASP A 316 -3.57 -6.48 -5.89
N PRO A 317 -3.15 -5.44 -6.64
CA PRO A 317 -1.99 -4.66 -6.25
C PRO A 317 -2.26 -3.96 -4.91
N PRO A 318 -1.24 -3.87 -4.02
CA PRO A 318 -1.42 -3.17 -2.76
C PRO A 318 -1.64 -1.68 -3.01
N ILE A 319 -2.60 -1.11 -2.28
CA ILE A 319 -2.88 0.34 -2.31
C ILE A 319 -1.88 1.00 -1.37
N VAL A 320 -0.90 1.69 -1.97
CA VAL A 320 0.22 2.33 -1.26
C VAL A 320 0.08 3.85 -1.13
N VAL A 321 -0.88 4.44 -1.86
CA VAL A 321 -1.14 5.88 -1.84
C VAL A 321 -1.72 6.28 -0.48
N ALA A 322 -1.06 7.21 0.19
CA ALA A 322 -1.54 7.78 1.46
C ALA A 322 -2.17 9.17 1.30
N LEU A 323 -2.04 9.78 0.10
CA LEU A 323 -2.38 11.18 -0.18
C LEU A 323 -3.80 11.59 0.22
N PRO A 324 -4.86 10.79 0.00
CA PRO A 324 -6.18 11.20 0.47
C PRO A 324 -6.22 11.30 2.00
N LEU A 325 -5.66 10.33 2.72
CA LEU A 325 -5.77 10.25 4.18
C LEU A 325 -4.83 11.22 4.91
N LEU A 326 -3.64 11.49 4.38
CA LEU A 326 -2.63 12.33 5.02
C LEU A 326 -2.51 13.74 4.40
N GLY A 327 -3.04 13.96 3.19
CA GLY A 327 -2.94 15.24 2.48
C GLY A 327 -3.67 16.40 3.18
N VAL A 328 -4.78 16.13 3.86
CA VAL A 328 -5.53 17.12 4.66
C VAL A 328 -4.72 17.62 5.86
N LEU A 329 -3.76 16.81 6.33
CA LEU A 329 -2.96 17.10 7.52
C LEU A 329 -1.68 17.83 7.16
N ALA A 330 -1.13 17.57 5.97
CA ALA A 330 0.07 18.25 5.46
C ALA A 330 -0.14 19.75 5.16
N THR A 331 -1.38 20.19 4.89
CA THR A 331 -1.71 21.61 4.68
C THR A 331 -1.73 22.45 5.96
N ARG A 332 -1.48 21.83 7.13
CA ARG A 332 -1.38 22.51 8.45
C ARG A 332 0.03 22.74 8.96
N SER A 333 1.09 22.35 8.25
CA SER A 333 2.43 22.80 8.66
C SER A 333 2.54 24.31 8.44
N PRO A 334 2.78 25.11 9.49
CA PRO A 334 3.12 26.51 9.29
C PRO A 334 4.39 26.51 8.45
N ARG A 335 4.37 27.24 7.33
CA ARG A 335 5.59 27.52 6.56
C ARG A 335 6.59 28.09 7.56
N HIS A 336 7.62 27.34 7.91
CA HIS A 336 8.77 27.89 8.60
C HIS A 336 9.32 28.99 7.68
N ARG A 337 9.15 30.23 8.13
CA ARG A 337 9.95 31.38 7.71
C ARG A 337 11.38 31.19 8.19
#